data_AF-A0A1H7BKA3-F1
#
_entry.id   AF-A0A1H7BKA3-F1
#
_cell.length_a   1.000
_cell.length_b   1.000
_cell.length_c   1.000
_cell.angle_alpha   90.00
_cell.angle_beta   90.00
_cell.angle_gamma   90.00
#
_symmetry.space_group_name_H-M   'P 1'
#
loop_
_entity.id
_entity.type
_entity.pdbx_description
1 polymer ?
#
loop_
_entity_poly.entity_id
_entity_poly.type
_entity_poly.pdbx_seq_one_letter_code
_entity_poly.pdbx_strand_id
1 'polypeptide(L)'
;MQPKWSAIASEDLRAIGDSLVAAEVFHIASEELRPDTDDAIEGALQEHEGIRYRRCVRVAELPSYTSFDLEDDVDDFQHQACEYILVYRWLTKDEQINLKLRGGLVILKVVSNVELVPLLTRSHPDR
;
A
#
# COMPACT_ATOMS: atom_id res chain seq x y z
N MET A 1 -14.75 4.45 -3.99
CA MET A 1 -14.94 5.21 -2.73
C MET A 1 -13.54 5.59 -2.26
N GLN A 2 -13.21 6.88 -2.13
CA GLN A 2 -11.84 7.26 -1.74
C GLN A 2 -11.56 6.86 -0.29
N PRO A 3 -10.38 6.29 0.01
CA PRO A 3 -10.00 5.97 1.37
C PRO A 3 -9.83 7.25 2.19
N LYS A 4 -10.04 7.13 3.51
CA LYS A 4 -9.63 8.14 4.46
C LYS A 4 -8.15 7.99 4.77
N TRP A 5 -7.52 9.09 5.14
CA TRP A 5 -6.11 9.10 5.55
C TRP A 5 -6.07 9.41 7.03
N SER A 6 -5.35 8.59 7.80
CA SER A 6 -5.02 8.94 9.18
C SER A 6 -4.10 10.18 9.20
N ALA A 7 -3.99 10.84 10.35
CA ALA A 7 -3.04 11.95 10.51
C ALA A 7 -1.59 11.48 10.21
N ILE A 8 -1.23 10.30 10.73
CA ILE A 8 0.08 9.67 10.52
C ILE A 8 0.32 9.40 9.04
N ALA A 9 -0.62 8.76 8.34
CA ALA A 9 -0.48 8.47 6.91
C ALA A 9 -0.35 9.75 6.07
N SER A 10 -1.02 10.83 6.48
CA SER A 10 -0.92 12.13 5.81
C SER A 10 0.45 12.77 6.02
N GLU A 11 1.06 12.58 7.18
CA GLU A 11 2.42 13.02 7.48
C GLU A 11 3.45 12.16 6.74
N ASP A 12 3.29 10.83 6.76
CA ASP A 12 4.14 9.88 6.05
C ASP A 12 4.16 10.20 4.54
N LEU A 13 2.99 10.44 3.93
CA LEU A 13 2.88 10.81 2.51
C LEU A 13 3.62 12.12 2.20
N ARG A 14 3.56 13.11 3.10
CA ARG A 14 4.31 14.38 2.94
C ARG A 14 5.81 14.18 3.11
N ALA A 15 6.23 13.21 3.92
CA ALA A 15 7.63 12.92 4.20
C ALA A 15 8.38 12.28 3.01
N ILE A 16 7.68 11.77 2.00
CA ILE A 16 8.26 11.24 0.75
C ILE A 16 9.18 12.29 0.07
N GLY A 17 8.87 13.57 0.19
CA GLY A 17 9.69 14.68 -0.34
C GLY A 17 9.57 14.88 -1.85
N ASP A 18 9.53 13.81 -2.63
CA ASP A 18 9.21 13.87 -4.06
C ASP A 18 7.70 13.96 -4.30
N SER A 19 7.26 15.07 -4.88
CA SER A 19 5.84 15.34 -5.13
C SER A 19 5.20 14.42 -6.18
N LEU A 20 5.97 13.94 -7.16
CA LEU A 20 5.45 13.03 -8.19
C LEU A 20 5.21 11.65 -7.59
N VAL A 21 6.17 11.18 -6.78
CA VAL A 21 6.04 9.91 -6.05
C VAL A 21 4.88 9.96 -5.07
N ALA A 22 4.77 11.04 -4.28
CA ALA A 22 3.65 11.21 -3.36
C ALA A 22 2.30 11.28 -4.08
N ALA A 23 2.23 11.95 -5.23
CA ALA A 23 1.00 11.99 -6.04
C ALA A 23 0.62 10.61 -6.57
N GLU A 24 1.60 9.80 -6.99
CA GLU A 24 1.35 8.44 -7.44
C GLU A 24 0.88 7.52 -6.32
N VAL A 25 1.54 7.54 -5.15
CA VAL A 25 1.11 6.81 -3.95
C VAL A 25 -0.33 7.18 -3.57
N PHE A 26 -0.65 8.48 -3.59
CA PHE A 26 -2.01 8.96 -3.30
C PHE A 26 -3.03 8.44 -4.32
N HIS A 27 -2.66 8.43 -5.60
CA HIS A 27 -3.53 7.98 -6.66
C HIS A 27 -3.79 6.47 -6.57
N ILE A 28 -2.75 5.65 -6.34
CA ILE A 28 -2.89 4.20 -6.12
C ILE A 28 -3.83 3.93 -4.93
N ALA A 29 -3.65 4.63 -3.81
CA ALA A 29 -4.55 4.50 -2.67
C ALA A 29 -6.01 4.84 -3.02
N SER A 30 -6.22 5.83 -3.89
CA SER A 30 -7.55 6.34 -4.23
C SER A 30 -8.32 5.45 -5.21
N GLU A 31 -7.62 4.79 -6.13
CA GLU A 31 -8.22 4.15 -7.29
C GLU A 31 -7.96 2.64 -7.37
N GLU A 32 -6.92 2.13 -6.73
CA GLU A 32 -6.39 0.78 -7.01
C GLU A 32 -6.29 -0.15 -5.78
N LEU A 33 -6.88 0.22 -4.65
CA LEU A 33 -7.01 -0.68 -3.50
C LEU A 33 -8.01 -1.81 -3.81
N ARG A 34 -7.58 -3.04 -3.57
CA ARG A 34 -8.34 -4.28 -3.74
C ARG A 34 -8.36 -5.04 -2.40
N PRO A 35 -9.16 -4.60 -1.41
CA PRO A 35 -9.17 -5.14 -0.05
C PRO A 35 -9.53 -6.63 0.06
N ASP A 36 -10.08 -7.21 -1.00
CA ASP A 36 -10.49 -8.61 -1.08
C ASP A 36 -9.51 -9.47 -1.89
N THR A 37 -8.35 -8.93 -2.27
CA THR A 37 -7.31 -9.61 -3.06
C THR A 37 -6.06 -9.89 -2.22
N ASP A 38 -5.54 -11.11 -2.31
CA ASP A 38 -4.25 -11.51 -1.79
C ASP A 38 -3.35 -11.95 -2.97
N ASP A 39 -2.40 -11.10 -3.35
CA ASP A 39 -1.45 -11.31 -4.44
C ASP A 39 -0.05 -10.74 -4.11
N ALA A 40 0.82 -10.60 -5.11
CA ALA A 40 2.21 -10.17 -4.91
C ALA A 40 2.35 -8.73 -4.39
N ILE A 41 1.32 -7.89 -4.58
CA ILE A 41 1.37 -6.46 -4.26
C ILE A 41 0.36 -6.07 -3.19
N GLU A 42 -0.66 -6.88 -2.91
CA GLU A 42 -1.71 -6.60 -1.93
C GLU A 42 -2.03 -7.82 -1.08
N GLY A 43 -2.18 -7.64 0.23
CA GLY A 43 -2.53 -8.78 1.09
C GLY A 43 -2.82 -8.43 2.54
N ALA A 44 -3.24 -9.42 3.31
CA ALA A 44 -3.32 -9.31 4.76
C ALA A 44 -1.94 -9.14 5.39
N LEU A 45 -1.82 -8.22 6.35
CA LEU A 45 -0.62 -8.13 7.18
C LEU A 45 -0.67 -9.24 8.23
N GLN A 46 0.31 -10.15 8.21
CA GLN A 46 0.32 -11.28 9.14
C GLN A 46 0.33 -10.81 10.59
N GLU A 47 -0.27 -11.60 11.48
CA GLU A 47 -0.39 -11.32 12.93
C GLU A 47 -1.26 -10.10 13.30
N HIS A 48 -1.78 -9.37 12.31
CA HIS A 48 -2.61 -8.18 12.51
C HIS A 48 -3.98 -8.32 11.84
N GLU A 49 -4.94 -8.93 12.54
CA GLU A 49 -6.28 -9.18 12.03
C GLU A 49 -6.96 -7.89 11.51
N GLY A 50 -7.49 -7.95 10.29
CA GLY A 50 -8.18 -6.83 9.65
C GLY A 50 -7.27 -5.72 9.09
N ILE A 51 -5.96 -5.83 9.26
CA ILE A 51 -4.97 -4.91 8.65
C ILE A 51 -4.44 -5.52 7.35
N ARG A 52 -4.30 -4.67 6.34
CA ARG A 52 -3.83 -5.04 5.01
C ARG A 52 -2.69 -4.15 4.57
N TYR A 53 -1.86 -4.67 3.68
CA TYR A 53 -0.80 -3.93 3.01
C TYR A 53 -1.05 -3.88 1.50
N ARG A 54 -0.56 -2.82 0.87
CA ARG A 54 -0.53 -2.66 -0.60
C ARG A 54 0.76 -1.97 -1.01
N ARG A 55 1.67 -2.68 -1.69
CA ARG A 55 2.83 -2.06 -2.38
C ARG A 55 2.33 -1.03 -3.37
N CYS A 56 3.01 0.09 -3.54
CA CYS A 56 2.60 1.16 -4.45
C CYS A 56 3.06 0.88 -5.89
N VAL A 57 2.55 -0.22 -6.46
CA VAL A 57 2.75 -0.64 -7.85
C VAL A 57 1.40 -0.61 -8.55
N ARG A 58 1.31 -0.04 -9.76
CA ARG A 58 0.05 -0.04 -10.52
C ARG A 58 -0.40 -1.46 -10.85
N VAL A 59 -1.70 -1.73 -10.80
CA VAL A 59 -2.24 -3.05 -11.18
C VAL A 59 -1.89 -3.41 -12.62
N ALA A 60 -1.90 -2.41 -13.51
CA ALA A 60 -1.50 -2.58 -14.91
C ALA A 60 -0.03 -2.98 -15.10
N GLU A 61 0.83 -2.65 -14.13
CA GLU A 61 2.27 -2.91 -14.14
C GLU A 61 2.64 -4.19 -13.36
N LEU A 62 1.67 -4.83 -12.70
CA LEU A 62 1.89 -6.08 -11.95
C LEU A 62 2.58 -7.18 -12.79
N PRO A 63 2.23 -7.40 -14.08
CA PRO A 63 2.95 -8.36 -14.91
C PRO A 63 4.44 -8.03 -15.02
N SER A 64 4.79 -6.78 -15.32
CA SER A 64 6.16 -6.30 -15.42
C SER A 64 6.91 -6.36 -14.08
N TYR A 65 6.23 -6.03 -12.99
CA TYR A 65 6.80 -6.08 -11.64
C TYR A 65 7.12 -7.51 -11.16
N THR A 66 6.41 -8.51 -11.66
CA THR A 66 6.57 -9.92 -11.27
C THR A 66 7.33 -10.76 -12.29
N SER A 67 7.50 -10.26 -13.52
CA SER A 67 8.30 -10.90 -14.55
C SER A 67 9.79 -10.77 -14.26
N PHE A 68 10.52 -11.88 -14.34
CA PHE A 68 11.98 -11.94 -14.26
C PHE A 68 12.67 -11.58 -15.60
N ASP A 69 12.03 -10.79 -16.48
CA ASP A 69 12.62 -10.46 -17.77
C ASP A 69 13.63 -9.32 -17.61
N LEU A 70 14.90 -9.74 -17.53
CA LEU A 70 16.12 -8.95 -17.64
C LEU A 70 16.32 -8.44 -19.08
N GLU A 71 15.31 -7.80 -19.68
CA GLU A 71 15.52 -7.03 -20.91
C GLU A 71 15.81 -5.56 -20.52
N ASP A 72 17.09 -5.22 -20.68
CA ASP A 72 17.87 -4.03 -20.27
C ASP A 72 17.33 -2.63 -20.67
N ASP A 73 16.04 -2.44 -20.94
CA ASP A 73 15.51 -1.17 -21.50
C ASP A 73 14.17 -0.68 -20.88
N VAL A 74 13.82 -1.11 -19.67
CA VAL A 74 12.71 -0.47 -18.92
C VAL A 74 13.29 0.54 -17.95
N ASP A 75 13.65 1.71 -18.49
CA ASP A 75 14.07 2.95 -17.82
C ASP A 75 13.78 2.94 -16.29
N ASP A 76 14.81 2.57 -15.51
CA ASP A 76 14.84 2.20 -14.08
C ASP A 76 14.31 3.28 -13.09
N PHE A 77 13.65 4.32 -13.60
CA PHE A 77 13.18 5.49 -12.84
C PHE A 77 11.66 5.69 -12.83
N GLN A 78 10.87 4.95 -13.62
CA GLN A 78 9.44 5.27 -13.76
C GLN A 78 8.57 4.86 -12.56
N HIS A 79 9.05 3.97 -11.68
CA HIS A 79 8.22 3.40 -10.61
C HIS A 79 8.76 3.67 -9.21
N GLN A 80 9.27 4.88 -8.92
CA GLN A 80 9.76 5.22 -7.57
C GLN A 80 8.69 5.06 -6.47
N ALA A 81 7.40 5.10 -6.82
CA ALA A 81 6.32 4.75 -5.90
C ALA A 81 6.41 3.30 -5.40
N CYS A 82 6.97 2.36 -6.17
CA CYS A 82 7.06 0.95 -5.79
C CYS A 82 7.88 0.71 -4.52
N GLU A 83 8.73 1.67 -4.14
CA GLU A 83 9.48 1.70 -2.88
C GLU A 83 8.62 1.91 -1.65
N TYR A 84 7.34 2.27 -1.83
CA TYR A 84 6.40 2.54 -0.75
C TYR A 84 5.31 1.49 -0.65
N ILE A 85 4.77 1.36 0.56
CA ILE A 85 3.68 0.46 0.89
C ILE A 85 2.64 1.23 1.70
N LEU A 86 1.39 1.08 1.31
CA LEU A 86 0.22 1.51 2.07
C LEU A 86 -0.13 0.44 3.08
N VAL A 87 -0.28 0.84 4.35
CA VAL A 87 -0.93 0.00 5.37
C VAL A 87 -2.32 0.56 5.60
N TYR A 88 -3.34 -0.27 5.45
CA TYR A 88 -4.73 0.17 5.48
C TYR A 88 -5.67 -0.88 6.07
N ARG A 89 -6.90 -0.47 6.37
CA ARG A 89 -7.97 -1.38 6.83
C ARG A 89 -9.35 -0.84 6.49
N TRP A 90 -10.37 -1.66 6.67
CA TRP A 90 -11.75 -1.18 6.72
C TRP A 90 -11.97 -0.26 7.91
N LEU A 91 -12.82 0.76 7.72
CA LEU A 91 -13.30 1.61 8.81
C LEU A 91 -14.03 0.75 9.85
N THR A 92 -13.75 0.97 11.13
CA THR A 92 -14.50 0.33 12.21
C THR A 92 -15.94 0.83 12.23
N LYS A 93 -16.85 0.11 12.91
CA LYS A 93 -18.24 0.57 13.07
C LYS A 93 -18.31 1.94 13.74
N ASP A 94 -17.46 2.19 14.73
CA ASP A 94 -17.42 3.47 15.44
C ASP A 94 -16.95 4.61 14.52
N GLU A 95 -15.93 4.37 13.69
CA GLU A 95 -15.48 5.34 12.69
C GLU A 95 -16.54 5.60 11.62
N GLN A 96 -17.25 4.57 11.16
CA GLN A 96 -18.36 4.71 10.21
C GLN A 96 -19.48 5.58 10.80
N ILE A 97 -19.83 5.39 12.08
CA ILE A 97 -20.83 6.21 12.78
C ILE A 97 -20.34 7.66 12.90
N ASN A 98 -19.12 7.86 13.39
CA ASN A 98 -18.55 9.19 13.61
C ASN A 98 -18.40 9.99 12.31
N LEU A 99 -18.04 9.31 11.22
CA LEU A 99 -17.87 9.91 9.89
C LEU A 99 -19.16 9.93 9.05
N LYS A 100 -20.26 9.35 9.55
CA LYS A 100 -21.53 9.18 8.82
C LYS A 100 -21.35 8.49 7.46
N LEU A 101 -20.51 7.46 7.42
CA LEU A 101 -20.23 6.65 6.24
C LEU A 101 -20.85 5.26 6.37
N ARG A 102 -21.25 4.65 5.25
CA ARG A 102 -21.78 3.26 5.20
C ARG A 102 -20.69 2.19 5.11
N GLY A 103 -19.44 2.60 5.04
CA GLY A 103 -18.28 1.75 4.76
C GLY A 103 -17.12 2.61 4.26
N GLY A 104 -16.00 1.97 3.98
CA GLY A 104 -14.82 2.63 3.44
C GLY A 104 -13.53 2.11 4.04
N LEU A 105 -12.42 2.49 3.42
CA LEU A 105 -11.07 2.15 3.86
C LEU A 105 -10.42 3.36 4.55
N VAL A 106 -9.47 3.08 5.42
CA VAL A 106 -8.57 4.06 6.01
C VAL A 106 -7.12 3.65 5.81
N ILE A 107 -6.32 4.53 5.23
CA ILE A 107 -4.86 4.42 5.19
C ILE A 107 -4.34 4.78 6.58
N LEU A 108 -3.67 3.83 7.22
CA LEU A 108 -3.10 3.97 8.55
C LEU A 108 -1.70 4.56 8.49
N LYS A 109 -0.88 4.11 7.54
CA LYS A 109 0.51 4.54 7.34
C LYS A 109 0.94 4.43 5.87
N VAL A 110 1.96 5.20 5.52
CA VAL A 110 2.77 4.98 4.31
C VAL A 110 4.19 4.65 4.79
N VAL A 111 4.73 3.52 4.36
CA VAL A 111 6.05 3.06 4.81
C VAL A 111 6.91 2.71 3.60
N SER A 112 8.23 2.76 3.76
CA SER A 112 9.14 2.25 2.74
C SER A 112 9.16 0.71 2.73
N ASN A 113 9.54 0.10 1.62
CA ASN A 113 9.76 -1.34 1.49
C ASN A 113 10.75 -1.85 2.54
N VAL A 114 11.80 -1.08 2.83
CA VAL A 114 12.82 -1.40 3.83
C VAL A 114 12.23 -1.56 5.23
N GLU A 115 11.21 -0.77 5.56
CA GLU A 115 10.54 -0.81 6.87
C GLU A 115 9.56 -1.97 7.01
N LEU A 116 8.94 -2.41 5.91
CA LEU A 116 7.96 -3.50 5.95
C LEU A 116 8.58 -4.89 5.76
N VAL A 117 9.74 -5.01 5.11
CA VAL A 117 10.42 -6.31 4.93
C VAL A 117 10.53 -7.10 6.24
N PRO A 118 10.99 -6.51 7.36
CA PRO A 118 11.05 -7.22 8.65
C PRO A 118 9.68 -7.64 9.21
N LEU A 119 8.61 -6.92 8.87
CA LEU A 119 7.24 -7.23 9.30
C LEU A 119 6.61 -8.34 8.44
N LEU A 120 7.05 -8.49 7.19
CA LEU A 120 6.63 -9.57 6.28
C LEU A 120 7.50 -10.84 6.39
N THR A 121 8.77 -10.73 6.80
CA THR A 121 9.73 -11.86 6.86
C THR A 121 9.87 -12.52 8.22
N ARG A 122 9.32 -11.95 9.30
CA ARG A 122 9.22 -12.65 10.61
C ARG A 122 8.35 -13.92 10.57
N SER A 123 7.78 -14.22 9.40
CA SER A 123 6.93 -15.36 9.08
C SER A 123 7.67 -16.66 8.71
N HIS A 124 9.01 -16.74 8.87
CA HIS A 124 9.73 -18.01 8.75
C HIS A 124 10.77 -18.22 9.86
N PRO A 125 10.38 -18.79 11.01
CA PRO A 125 11.21 -19.77 11.67
C PRO A 125 10.92 -21.14 11.01
N ASP A 126 11.93 -21.71 10.36
CA ASP A 126 12.07 -23.13 10.01
C ASP A 126 10.79 -23.98 9.84
N ARG A 127 10.52 -24.36 8.59
CA ARG A 127 9.86 -25.64 8.29
C ARG A 127 10.82 -26.55 7.54
#